data_AF-A0A4R9LK20-F1
#
_entry.id   AF-A0A4R9LK20-F1
#
_cell.length_a   1.000
_cell.length_b   1.000
_cell.length_c   1.000
_cell.angle_alpha   90.00
_cell.angle_beta   90.00
_cell.angle_gamma   90.00
#
_symmetry.space_group_name_H-M   'P 1'
#
loop_
_entity.id
_entity.type
_entity.pdbx_description
1 polymer ?
#
loop_
_entity_poly.entity_id
_entity_poly.type
_entity_poly.pdbx_seq_one_letter_code
_entity_poly.pdbx_strand_id
1 'polypeptide(L)'
;MSVQNKVYPSFIFILGVLLNCSCGLFEKRFPPKGEFCDVMVRPPVCLYADFEKRHLFWNGTEYKLTLRTRTEYTFPYQDNKAELLVSTQNRLDMKLPESNQPPKFYMRKKEKFAHEPPK
;
A
#
# COMPACT_ATOMS: atom_id res chain seq x y z
N MET A 1 -72.52 -26.15 14.52
CA MET A 1 -71.14 -26.02 15.05
C MET A 1 -70.27 -25.47 13.93
N SER A 2 -69.84 -24.21 14.04
CA SER A 2 -69.09 -23.49 13.00
C SER A 2 -67.67 -24.02 12.84
N VAL A 3 -67.28 -24.28 11.60
CA VAL A 3 -65.92 -24.59 11.17
C VAL A 3 -65.14 -23.28 11.05
N GLN A 4 -64.12 -23.08 11.90
CA GLN A 4 -63.20 -21.95 11.78
C GLN A 4 -61.99 -22.34 10.92
N ASN A 5 -61.86 -21.66 9.78
CA ASN A 5 -60.67 -21.62 8.94
C ASN A 5 -59.47 -21.03 9.73
N LYS A 6 -58.41 -21.82 9.94
CA LYS A 6 -57.12 -21.30 10.39
C LYS A 6 -56.20 -21.09 9.18
N VAL A 7 -56.03 -19.81 8.86
CA VAL A 7 -55.06 -19.27 7.90
C VAL A 7 -53.65 -19.56 8.42
N TYR A 8 -52.82 -20.24 7.62
CA TYR A 8 -51.41 -20.52 7.92
C TYR A 8 -50.54 -19.28 7.64
N PRO A 9 -49.80 -18.73 8.61
CA PRO A 9 -48.84 -17.66 8.35
C PRO A 9 -47.43 -18.18 8.64
N SER A 10 -46.80 -18.90 7.71
CA SER A 10 -45.37 -19.27 7.88
C SER A 10 -44.66 -19.51 6.54
N PHE A 11 -45.07 -18.79 5.49
CA PHE A 11 -44.44 -18.88 4.16
C PHE A 11 -43.65 -17.62 3.77
N ILE A 12 -43.24 -16.80 4.75
CA ILE A 12 -42.43 -15.59 4.54
C ILE A 12 -41.29 -15.59 5.57
N PHE A 13 -40.37 -16.54 5.47
CA PHE A 13 -39.11 -16.51 6.22
C PHE A 13 -37.93 -17.04 5.37
N ILE A 14 -38.03 -16.89 4.05
CA ILE A 14 -36.99 -17.26 3.09
C ILE A 14 -36.72 -16.08 2.16
N LEU A 15 -36.35 -14.91 2.70
CA LEU A 15 -35.82 -13.80 1.87
C LEU A 15 -35.16 -12.70 2.73
N GLY A 16 -34.10 -13.02 3.48
CA GLY A 16 -33.46 -12.01 4.33
C GLY A 16 -32.03 -12.29 4.77
N VAL A 17 -31.35 -13.28 4.18
CA VAL A 17 -29.94 -13.58 4.51
C VAL A 17 -29.14 -13.76 3.23
N LEU A 18 -29.27 -12.81 2.32
CA LEU A 18 -28.34 -12.64 1.20
C LEU A 18 -27.95 -11.16 1.21
N LEU A 19 -26.64 -10.88 1.18
CA LEU A 19 -26.01 -9.56 1.05
C LEU A 19 -25.63 -8.83 2.36
N ASN A 20 -24.80 -9.46 3.18
CA ASN A 20 -23.74 -8.74 3.91
C ASN A 20 -22.35 -9.29 3.56
N CYS A 21 -22.17 -9.77 2.33
CA CYS A 21 -20.84 -9.82 1.73
C CYS A 21 -20.47 -8.41 1.29
N SER A 22 -20.16 -7.54 2.25
CA SER A 22 -19.28 -6.41 2.00
C SER A 22 -17.87 -6.98 1.78
N CYS A 23 -17.71 -7.69 0.66
CA CYS A 23 -16.41 -8.00 0.11
C CYS A 23 -15.68 -6.66 0.03
N GLY A 24 -14.56 -6.55 0.76
CA GLY A 24 -13.68 -5.40 0.77
C GLY A 24 -13.16 -5.16 -0.64
N LEU A 25 -13.98 -4.49 -1.44
CA LEU A 25 -13.74 -4.12 -2.82
C LEU A 25 -12.54 -3.20 -2.76
N PHE A 26 -11.37 -3.74 -3.10
CA PHE A 26 -10.09 -3.06 -3.25
C PHE A 26 -10.30 -1.59 -3.66
N GLU A 27 -10.42 -0.69 -2.70
CA GLU A 27 -10.44 0.73 -3.01
C GLU A 27 -9.11 1.00 -3.71
N LYS A 28 -9.16 1.64 -4.87
CA LYS A 28 -8.00 2.00 -5.71
C LYS A 28 -7.12 3.08 -5.04
N ARG A 29 -6.82 2.92 -3.75
CA ARG A 29 -5.93 3.81 -3.02
C ARG A 29 -4.48 3.47 -3.37
N PHE A 30 -3.73 4.48 -3.75
CA PHE A 30 -2.27 4.37 -3.83
C PHE A 30 -1.72 3.93 -2.46
N PRO A 31 -0.52 3.33 -2.43
CA PRO A 31 0.13 3.08 -1.16
C PRO A 31 0.28 4.37 -0.35
N PRO A 32 0.25 4.29 1.00
CA PRO A 32 0.33 5.47 1.84
C PRO A 32 1.70 6.14 1.69
N LYS A 33 1.72 7.46 1.58
CA LYS A 33 2.97 8.23 1.61
C LYS A 33 3.65 8.16 2.99
N GLY A 34 4.95 8.35 3.03
CA GLY A 34 5.68 8.49 4.29
C GLY A 34 7.17 8.24 4.21
N GLU A 35 7.79 8.28 5.39
CA GLU A 35 9.21 8.00 5.61
C GLU A 35 9.40 6.50 5.85
N PHE A 36 10.34 5.88 5.14
CA PHE A 36 10.69 4.47 5.26
C PHE A 36 12.20 4.35 5.49
N CYS A 37 12.60 3.54 6.47
CA CYS A 37 13.99 3.44 6.88
C CYS A 37 14.51 2.01 6.79
N ASP A 38 15.74 1.85 6.32
CA ASP A 38 16.49 0.61 6.42
C ASP A 38 16.96 0.44 7.86
N VAL A 39 16.25 -0.41 8.61
CA VAL A 39 16.51 -0.70 10.02
C VAL A 39 17.67 -1.69 10.21
N MET A 40 18.17 -2.28 9.12
CA MET A 40 19.26 -3.25 9.16
C MET A 40 20.63 -2.56 9.22
N VAL A 41 20.69 -1.26 8.92
CA VAL A 41 21.94 -0.47 8.90
C VAL A 41 21.95 0.55 10.05
N ARG A 42 23.14 0.80 10.63
CA ARG A 42 23.36 1.83 11.67
C ARG A 42 24.40 2.86 11.18
N PRO A 43 24.07 4.16 11.12
CA PRO A 43 22.75 4.76 11.35
C PRO A 43 21.72 4.36 10.28
N PRO A 44 20.41 4.35 10.59
CA PRO A 44 19.38 3.94 9.63
C PRO A 44 19.32 4.92 8.45
N VAL A 45 19.26 4.38 7.24
CA VAL A 45 19.11 5.17 6.01
C VAL A 45 17.63 5.26 5.68
N CYS A 46 17.09 6.47 5.65
CA CYS A 46 15.69 6.71 5.37
C CYS A 46 15.47 7.30 3.97
N LEU A 47 14.30 7.05 3.42
CA LEU A 47 13.75 7.66 2.23
C LEU A 47 12.33 8.12 2.50
N TYR A 48 11.87 9.11 1.75
CA TYR A 48 10.48 9.53 1.77
C TYR A 48 9.84 9.24 0.42
N ALA A 49 8.70 8.55 0.41
CA ALA A 49 7.98 8.23 -0.81
C ALA A 49 6.57 8.82 -0.76
N ASP A 50 6.21 9.57 -1.80
CA ASP A 50 4.86 10.02 -2.09
C ASP A 50 4.39 9.33 -3.38
N PHE A 51 3.67 8.22 -3.23
CA PHE A 51 3.20 7.41 -4.36
C PHE A 51 2.10 8.08 -5.18
N GLU A 52 1.34 8.98 -4.55
CA GLU A 52 0.27 9.73 -5.22
C GLU A 52 0.86 10.79 -6.14
N LYS A 53 1.86 11.54 -5.66
CA LYS A 53 2.60 12.53 -6.46
C LYS A 53 3.71 11.92 -7.31
N ARG A 54 4.03 10.63 -7.10
CA ARG A 54 5.11 9.89 -7.75
C ARG A 54 6.49 10.50 -7.48
N HIS A 55 6.75 10.92 -6.25
CA HIS A 55 8.02 11.49 -5.84
C HIS A 55 8.70 10.58 -4.82
N LEU A 56 10.02 10.43 -4.95
CA LEU A 56 10.89 9.72 -4.02
C LEU A 56 12.03 10.64 -3.62
N PHE A 57 12.15 10.95 -2.33
CA PHE A 57 13.30 11.66 -1.79
C PHE A 57 14.23 10.66 -1.10
N TRP A 58 15.45 10.53 -1.60
CA TRP A 58 16.42 9.58 -1.08
C TRP A 58 17.85 10.13 -1.22
N ASN A 59 18.61 10.06 -0.13
CA ASN A 59 20.00 10.55 -0.05
C ASN A 59 20.20 12.00 -0.51
N GLY A 60 19.24 12.89 -0.19
CA GLY A 60 19.29 14.31 -0.56
C GLY A 60 18.83 14.62 -1.99
N THR A 61 18.48 13.60 -2.77
CA THR A 61 18.02 13.76 -4.16
C THR A 61 16.54 13.41 -4.28
N GLU A 62 15.82 14.23 -5.05
CA GLU A 62 14.45 13.93 -5.45
C GLU A 62 14.42 13.18 -6.80
N TYR A 63 13.67 12.09 -6.83
CA TYR A 63 13.49 11.23 -7.99
C TYR A 63 12.02 11.17 -8.36
N LYS A 64 11.74 11.27 -9.66
CA LYS A 64 10.41 11.04 -10.20
C LYS A 64 10.16 9.55 -10.40
N LEU A 65 9.16 9.03 -9.70
CA LEU A 65 8.71 7.65 -9.83
C LEU A 65 7.89 7.48 -11.12
N THR A 66 8.20 6.41 -11.85
CA THR A 66 7.43 5.93 -13.01
C THR A 66 6.65 4.70 -12.58
N LEU A 67 5.33 4.78 -12.60
CA LEU A 67 4.44 3.69 -12.25
C LEU A 67 4.52 2.58 -13.31
N ARG A 68 4.91 1.36 -12.91
CA ARG A 68 4.78 0.15 -13.75
C ARG A 68 3.49 -0.59 -13.42
N THR A 69 3.26 -0.84 -12.14
CA THR A 69 2.03 -1.43 -11.61
C THR A 69 1.62 -0.65 -10.35
N ARG A 70 0.49 -1.00 -9.72
CA ARG A 70 -0.01 -0.29 -8.51
C ARG A 70 1.02 -0.22 -7.37
N THR A 71 1.89 -1.21 -7.27
CA THR A 71 2.90 -1.36 -6.21
C THR A 71 4.33 -1.31 -6.75
N GLU A 72 4.53 -1.33 -8.07
CA GLU A 72 5.86 -1.31 -8.67
C GLU A 72 6.12 0.03 -9.36
N TYR A 73 7.23 0.64 -8.98
CA TYR A 73 7.69 1.90 -9.49
C TYR A 73 9.14 1.77 -9.95
N THR A 74 9.54 2.59 -10.91
CA THR A 74 10.95 2.73 -11.29
C THR A 74 11.38 4.18 -11.26
N PHE A 75 12.64 4.44 -11.00
CA PHE A 75 13.21 5.77 -11.01
C PHE A 75 14.59 5.79 -11.66
N PRO A 76 15.00 6.92 -12.27
CA PRO A 76 16.35 7.05 -12.80
C PRO A 76 17.35 7.02 -11.66
N TYR A 77 18.37 6.17 -11.79
CA TYR A 77 19.47 6.10 -10.84
C TYR A 77 20.76 5.91 -11.64
N GLN A 78 21.62 6.93 -11.63
CA GLN A 78 22.80 7.01 -12.50
C GLN A 78 22.38 6.82 -13.98
N ASP A 79 23.09 5.99 -14.74
CA ASP A 79 22.78 5.70 -16.15
C ASP A 79 21.73 4.59 -16.34
N ASN A 80 21.15 4.10 -15.23
CA ASN A 80 20.26 2.94 -15.22
C ASN A 80 18.90 3.25 -14.54
N LYS A 81 18.04 2.23 -14.45
CA LYS A 81 16.75 2.30 -13.76
C LYS A 81 16.80 1.47 -12.48
N ALA A 82 16.48 2.10 -11.36
CA ALA A 82 16.24 1.41 -10.10
C ALA A 82 14.75 1.07 -9.97
N GLU A 83 14.47 0.03 -9.17
CA GLU A 83 13.12 -0.47 -8.93
C GLU A 83 12.74 -0.26 -7.47
N LEU A 84 11.48 0.13 -7.25
CA LEU A 84 10.88 0.34 -5.95
C LEU A 84 9.55 -0.42 -5.90
N LEU A 85 9.49 -1.45 -5.07
CA LEU A 85 8.32 -2.30 -4.87
C LEU A 85 7.70 -2.04 -3.49
N VAL A 86 6.39 -1.79 -3.48
CA VAL A 86 5.60 -1.73 -2.26
C VAL A 86 5.09 -3.12 -1.89
N SER A 87 5.89 -3.85 -1.11
CA SER A 87 5.57 -5.21 -0.69
C SER A 87 4.41 -5.25 0.31
N THR A 88 4.31 -4.25 1.20
CA THR A 88 3.13 -4.04 2.06
C THR A 88 2.93 -2.54 2.30
N GLN A 89 1.80 -2.15 2.91
CA GLN A 89 1.59 -0.75 3.33
C GLN A 89 2.70 -0.18 4.23
N ASN A 90 3.47 -1.04 4.90
CA ASN A 90 4.52 -0.66 5.84
C ASN A 90 5.93 -1.04 5.38
N ARG A 91 6.10 -1.55 4.16
CA ARG A 91 7.38 -2.08 3.68
C ARG A 91 7.62 -1.76 2.21
N LEU A 92 8.82 -1.25 1.94
CA LEU A 92 9.34 -1.04 0.61
C LEU A 92 10.58 -1.88 0.36
N ASP A 93 10.67 -2.42 -0.84
CA ASP A 93 11.81 -3.17 -1.31
C ASP A 93 12.43 -2.37 -2.47
N MET A 94 13.70 -2.00 -2.36
CA MET A 94 14.41 -1.23 -3.39
C MET A 94 15.53 -2.07 -4.00
N LYS A 95 15.57 -2.12 -5.33
CA LYS A 95 16.60 -2.81 -6.09
C LYS A 95 17.36 -1.82 -6.96
N LEU A 96 18.67 -1.72 -6.73
CA LEU A 96 19.56 -0.91 -7.54
C LEU A 96 20.15 -1.78 -8.68
N PRO A 97 20.31 -1.24 -9.89
CA PRO A 97 20.70 -2.00 -11.09
C PRO A 97 22.12 -2.57 -11.04
N GLU A 98 23.06 -1.87 -10.40
CA GLU A 98 24.49 -2.24 -10.37
C GLU A 98 24.90 -2.92 -9.05
N SER A 99 23.92 -3.27 -8.24
CA SER A 99 24.16 -3.91 -6.96
C SER A 99 24.07 -5.42 -7.11
N ASN A 100 25.20 -6.13 -7.04
CA ASN A 100 25.22 -7.56 -6.71
C ASN A 100 24.68 -7.85 -5.30
N GLN A 101 24.35 -6.80 -4.53
CA GLN A 101 23.74 -6.93 -3.21
C GLN A 101 22.24 -7.23 -3.35
N PRO A 102 21.66 -7.98 -2.40
CA PRO A 102 20.23 -8.24 -2.38
C PRO A 102 19.41 -6.93 -2.30
N PRO A 103 18.12 -6.98 -2.67
CA PRO A 103 17.21 -5.84 -2.50
C PRO A 103 17.26 -5.31 -1.07
N LYS A 104 17.28 -3.97 -0.93
CA LYS A 104 17.25 -3.31 0.37
C LYS A 104 15.82 -3.18 0.85
N PHE A 105 15.61 -3.40 2.14
CA PHE A 105 14.30 -3.40 2.77
C PHE A 105 14.14 -2.19 3.67
N TYR A 106 13.09 -1.40 3.43
CA TYR A 106 12.77 -0.20 4.19
C TYR A 106 11.43 -0.37 4.89
N MET A 107 11.40 -0.07 6.18
CA MET A 107 10.21 -0.15 7.02
C MET A 107 9.64 1.24 7.25
N ARG A 108 8.31 1.37 7.11
CA ARG A 108 7.61 2.65 7.33
C ARG A 108 7.77 3.09 8.78
N LYS A 109 8.20 4.34 8.96
CA LYS A 109 8.25 4.98 10.28
C LYS A 109 6.82 5.29 10.73
N LYS A 110 6.52 5.03 12.00
CA LYS A 110 5.20 5.35 12.56
C LYS A 110 4.95 6.86 12.48
N GLU A 111 3.75 7.26 12.09
CA GLU A 111 3.37 8.65 11.74
C GLU A 111 3.70 9.70 12.81
N LYS A 112 3.77 9.31 14.09
CA LYS A 112 4.21 10.21 15.18
C LYS A 112 5.65 10.73 15.03
N PHE A 113 6.44 10.17 14.11
CA PHE A 113 7.87 10.48 13.92
C PHE A 113 8.26 10.75 12.47
N ALA A 114 7.32 10.72 11.53
CA ALA A 114 7.62 10.93 10.11
C ALA A 114 7.91 12.42 9.85
N HIS A 115 9.09 12.73 9.31
CA HIS A 115 9.38 14.07 8.79
C HIS A 115 9.08 14.10 7.28
N GLU A 116 8.32 15.10 6.83
CA GLU A 116 8.21 15.41 5.40
C GLU A 116 9.50 16.12 4.96
N PRO A 117 9.98 15.89 3.72
CA PRO A 117 11.13 16.62 3.20
C PRO A 117 10.82 18.13 3.13
N PRO A 118 11.85 19.00 3.27
CA PRO A 118 11.67 20.44 3.14
C PRO A 118 11.11 20.78 1.74
N LYS A 119 10.15 21.71 1.71
CA LYS A 119 9.52 22.24 0.49
C LYS A 119 10.50 23.06 -0.34
#